data_AF-A0A1M7S8E2-F1
#
_entry.id   AF-A0A1M7S8E2-F1
#
_cell.length_a   1.000
_cell.length_b   1.000
_cell.length_c   1.000
_cell.angle_alpha   90.00
_cell.angle_beta   90.00
_cell.angle_gamma   90.00
#
_symmetry.space_group_name_H-M   'P 1'
#
loop_
_entity.id
_entity.type
_entity.pdbx_description
1 polymer ?
#
loop_
_entity_poly.entity_id
_entity_poly.type
_entity_poly.pdbx_seq_one_letter_code
_entity_poly.pdbx_strand_id
1 'polypeptide(L)'
;MRTAITKRTSFWFLSTLLIIVSMIYSCEPKPIPSKSNLMIRILIDEEVIKYYTVSQARITILRENDDFIVADELVTVSSTETLIQIRDVQPAQYTAALNISLTAKDEYSLPPSWKGTKNVTATINPGMSKVLNVYISKEDVGHKRQLHIEWQKCLGGTNEERASAIQQTTDGGFVIIGTTNSNDGNVTENHGDFDVWIVKLGTSGDIEWRKCVGGTSHEEGSSIQQTKDGGYIIAGRTISKNGDVSGNNGYYDVWVVKLK
;
A
#
# COMPACT_ATOMS: atom_id res chain seq x y z
N MET A 1 83.07 35.73 -54.59
CA MET A 1 81.77 36.28 -54.14
C MET A 1 81.59 35.90 -52.68
N ARG A 2 81.48 36.89 -51.79
CA ARG A 2 81.33 36.71 -50.34
C ARG A 2 79.84 36.62 -50.00
N THR A 3 79.44 35.69 -49.15
CA THR A 3 78.11 35.68 -48.52
C THR A 3 78.29 35.77 -47.02
N ALA A 4 77.74 36.83 -46.43
CA ALA A 4 77.85 37.17 -45.02
C ALA A 4 76.79 36.45 -44.19
N ILE A 5 77.20 36.00 -43.01
CA ILE A 5 76.32 35.59 -41.91
C ILE A 5 76.16 36.82 -41.01
N THR A 6 74.92 37.18 -40.65
CA THR A 6 74.71 38.13 -39.55
C THR A 6 73.43 37.78 -38.78
N LYS A 7 73.61 37.44 -37.51
CA LYS A 7 72.58 37.26 -36.49
C LYS A 7 72.01 38.63 -36.07
N ARG A 8 70.70 38.72 -35.83
CA ARG A 8 70.15 39.63 -34.81
C ARG A 8 69.05 38.93 -34.02
N THR A 9 69.21 39.02 -32.71
CA THR A 9 68.48 38.36 -31.63
C THR A 9 67.15 39.03 -31.33
N SER A 10 66.26 38.20 -30.83
CA SER A 10 64.84 38.37 -30.56
C SER A 10 64.52 39.34 -29.41
N PHE A 11 63.61 40.27 -29.69
CA PHE A 11 62.77 40.97 -28.72
C PHE A 11 61.67 40.02 -28.24
N TRP A 12 61.83 39.37 -27.09
CA TRP A 12 60.74 38.68 -26.39
C TRP A 12 60.99 38.76 -24.89
N PHE A 13 60.65 39.89 -24.26
CA PHE A 13 60.70 40.01 -22.80
C PHE A 13 59.51 40.73 -22.16
N LEU A 14 58.42 41.02 -22.89
CA LEU A 14 57.28 41.74 -22.33
C LEU A 14 55.90 41.08 -22.48
N SER A 15 55.78 39.87 -23.05
CA SER A 15 54.47 39.19 -23.16
C SER A 15 54.17 38.18 -22.05
N THR A 16 55.16 37.73 -21.27
CA THR A 16 54.96 36.71 -20.24
C THR A 16 54.51 37.26 -18.88
N LEU A 17 54.73 38.56 -18.61
CA LEU A 17 54.35 39.15 -17.32
C LEU A 17 52.85 39.51 -17.24
N LEU A 18 52.19 39.76 -18.38
CA LEU A 18 50.77 40.14 -18.41
C LEU A 18 49.80 38.94 -18.30
N ILE A 19 50.27 37.72 -18.61
CA ILE A 19 49.47 36.48 -18.48
C ILE A 19 49.46 35.97 -17.04
N ILE A 20 50.52 36.24 -16.26
CA ILE A 20 50.57 35.83 -14.85
C ILE A 20 49.64 36.70 -13.99
N VAL A 21 49.46 37.98 -14.32
CA VAL A 21 48.57 38.87 -13.54
C VAL A 21 47.08 38.59 -13.78
N SER A 22 46.66 38.04 -14.95
CA SER A 22 45.26 37.65 -15.16
C SER A 22 44.90 36.29 -14.55
N MET A 23 45.88 35.40 -14.32
CA MET A 23 45.65 34.14 -13.61
C MET A 23 45.56 34.29 -12.08
N ILE A 24 46.03 35.40 -11.52
CA ILE A 24 45.94 35.67 -10.07
C ILE A 24 44.56 36.28 -9.69
N TYR A 25 43.78 36.81 -10.64
CA TYR A 25 42.47 37.41 -10.38
C TYR A 25 41.25 36.49 -10.57
N SER A 26 41.43 35.22 -10.95
CA SER A 26 40.30 34.28 -11.12
C SER A 26 40.06 33.37 -9.92
N CYS A 27 40.89 33.44 -8.88
CA CYS A 27 40.70 32.68 -7.66
C CYS A 27 40.12 33.59 -6.56
N GLU A 28 38.94 34.17 -6.80
CA GLU A 28 38.11 34.54 -5.66
C GLU A 28 37.80 33.22 -4.91
N PRO A 29 38.11 33.12 -3.60
CA PRO A 29 37.73 31.94 -2.85
C PRO A 29 36.22 31.76 -3.04
N LYS A 30 35.80 30.60 -3.55
CA LYS A 30 34.37 30.25 -3.63
C LYS A 30 33.76 30.63 -2.28
N PRO A 31 32.65 31.41 -2.25
CA PRO A 31 32.07 31.87 -1.00
C PRO A 31 31.92 30.66 -0.08
N ILE A 32 32.56 30.72 1.10
CA ILE A 32 32.48 29.64 2.08
C ILE A 32 30.98 29.47 2.33
N PRO A 33 30.42 28.29 2.01
CA PRO A 33 28.99 28.11 2.18
C PRO A 33 28.63 28.37 3.65
N SER A 34 27.72 29.30 3.89
CA SER A 34 27.43 29.72 5.26
C SER A 34 26.77 28.56 6.02
N LYS A 35 27.30 28.28 7.21
CA LYS A 35 26.69 27.31 8.12
C LYS A 35 25.26 27.73 8.46
N SER A 36 24.38 26.77 8.66
CA SER A 36 23.01 27.05 9.06
C SER A 36 22.48 25.97 10.01
N ASN A 37 21.30 26.21 10.59
CA ASN A 37 20.65 25.22 11.44
C ASN A 37 19.84 24.24 10.58
N LEU A 38 19.93 22.96 10.91
CA LEU A 38 19.09 21.90 10.37
C LEU A 38 18.02 21.57 11.41
N MET A 39 16.75 21.69 11.02
CA MET A 39 15.63 21.22 11.83
C MET A 39 15.28 19.80 11.42
N ILE A 40 15.02 18.95 12.39
CA ILE A 40 14.49 17.62 12.18
C ILE A 40 13.10 17.59 12.81
N ARG A 41 12.13 17.14 12.04
CA ARG A 41 10.74 17.04 12.44
C ARG A 41 10.32 15.59 12.43
N ILE A 42 10.20 14.97 13.60
CA ILE A 42 9.72 13.58 13.74
C ILE A 42 8.20 13.62 13.90
N LEU A 43 7.51 12.85 13.08
CA LEU A 43 6.07 12.67 13.02
C LEU A 43 5.75 11.18 13.11
N ILE A 44 4.80 10.84 13.98
CA ILE A 44 4.35 9.46 14.18
C ILE A 44 2.89 9.38 13.76
N ASP A 45 2.56 8.38 12.94
CA ASP A 45 1.20 8.11 12.51
C ASP A 45 0.28 7.86 13.73
N GLU A 46 -0.91 8.46 13.71
CA GLU A 46 -1.95 8.28 14.73
C GLU A 46 -2.31 6.80 14.93
N GLU A 47 -2.31 6.02 13.85
CA GLU A 47 -2.53 4.58 13.92
C GLU A 47 -1.39 3.85 14.63
N VAL A 48 -0.17 4.37 14.69
CA VAL A 48 0.91 3.78 15.50
C VAL A 48 0.72 4.14 16.98
N ILE A 49 0.45 5.41 17.28
CA ILE A 49 0.27 5.91 18.66
C ILE A 49 -0.95 5.29 19.34
N LYS A 50 -1.94 4.90 18.54
CA LYS A 50 -3.11 4.17 19.01
C LYS A 50 -2.69 2.93 19.80
N TYR A 51 -1.82 2.10 19.24
CA TYR A 51 -1.45 0.80 19.82
C TYR A 51 -0.16 0.80 20.65
N TYR A 52 0.70 1.81 20.49
CA TYR A 52 2.03 1.85 21.12
C TYR A 52 2.25 3.12 21.95
N THR A 53 3.01 3.00 23.03
CA THR A 53 3.63 4.13 23.72
C THR A 53 5.04 4.36 23.20
N VAL A 54 5.40 5.64 23.08
CA VAL A 54 6.70 6.11 22.61
C VAL A 54 7.38 6.83 23.77
N SER A 55 8.67 6.55 24.01
CA SER A 55 9.41 7.19 25.11
C SER A 55 10.74 7.78 24.65
N GLN A 56 11.51 7.02 23.87
CA GLN A 56 12.84 7.42 23.41
C GLN A 56 13.08 6.96 21.97
N ALA A 57 13.86 7.76 21.24
CA ALA A 57 14.46 7.36 19.99
C ALA A 57 15.91 7.79 19.93
N ARG A 58 16.74 7.00 19.25
CA ARG A 58 18.09 7.37 18.87
C ARG A 58 18.07 7.86 17.43
N ILE A 59 18.54 9.06 17.18
CA ILE A 59 18.63 9.62 15.84
C ILE A 59 20.09 9.72 15.43
N THR A 60 20.40 9.23 14.23
CA THR A 60 21.71 9.33 13.62
C THR A 60 21.59 10.13 12.33
N ILE A 61 22.38 11.20 12.19
CA ILE A 61 22.41 12.07 11.01
C ILE A 61 23.74 11.88 10.30
N LEU A 62 23.69 11.54 9.03
CA LEU A 62 24.86 11.36 8.17
C LEU A 62 24.88 12.42 7.07
N ARG A 63 26.06 12.91 6.72
CA ARG A 63 26.26 13.71 5.51
C ARG A 63 26.56 12.78 4.34
N GLU A 64 25.76 12.83 3.26
CA GLU A 64 25.81 11.83 2.18
C GLU A 64 27.15 11.76 1.43
N ASN A 65 27.86 12.88 1.29
CA ASN A 65 29.07 12.91 0.46
C ASN A 65 30.27 12.19 1.07
N ASP A 66 30.25 11.92 2.38
CA ASP A 66 31.38 11.33 3.10
C ASP A 66 30.97 10.44 4.29
N ASP A 67 29.69 10.09 4.38
CA ASP A 67 29.06 9.32 5.47
C ASP A 67 29.43 9.83 6.87
N PHE A 68 29.73 11.12 6.99
CA PHE A 68 30.17 11.70 8.24
C PHE A 68 28.99 11.85 9.20
N ILE A 69 29.12 11.30 10.42
CA ILE A 69 28.12 11.44 11.47
C ILE A 69 28.11 12.89 11.97
N VAL A 70 27.02 13.59 11.68
CA VAL A 70 26.78 14.97 12.08
C VAL A 70 26.13 15.02 13.46
N ALA A 71 25.31 14.04 13.80
CA ALA A 71 24.68 13.88 15.10
C ALA A 71 24.34 12.40 15.37
N ASP A 72 24.48 11.96 16.61
CA ASP A 72 24.00 10.67 17.12
C ASP A 72 23.49 10.88 18.54
N GLU A 73 22.18 11.08 18.68
CA GLU A 73 21.56 11.57 19.91
C GLU A 73 20.40 10.69 20.37
N LEU A 74 20.30 10.49 21.68
CA LEU A 74 19.10 9.93 22.31
C LEU A 74 18.14 11.07 22.64
N VAL A 75 16.96 11.04 22.04
CA VAL A 75 15.95 12.10 22.15
C VAL A 75 14.67 11.55 22.75
N THR A 76 13.99 12.38 23.54
CA THR A 76 12.63 12.10 24.00
C THR A 76 11.68 12.44 22.87
N VAL A 77 10.84 11.48 22.46
CA VAL A 77 9.92 11.65 21.35
C VAL A 77 8.50 11.76 21.89
N SER A 78 7.80 12.83 21.53
CA SER A 78 6.39 12.99 21.85
C SER A 78 5.53 12.12 20.93
N SER A 79 4.28 11.87 21.34
CA SER A 79 3.36 11.13 20.50
C SER A 79 3.00 11.87 19.21
N THR A 80 3.01 13.20 19.14
CA THR A 80 2.50 13.93 17.97
C THR A 80 3.62 14.44 17.06
N GLU A 81 4.50 15.25 17.62
CA GLU A 81 5.58 15.91 16.89
C GLU A 81 6.78 16.15 17.79
N THR A 82 7.97 15.86 17.28
CA THR A 82 9.23 16.18 17.97
C THR A 82 10.12 16.98 17.03
N LEU A 83 10.55 18.16 17.48
CA LEU A 83 11.45 19.03 16.75
C LEU A 83 12.84 18.98 17.38
N ILE A 84 13.86 18.71 16.58
CA ILE A 84 15.26 18.69 17.00
C ILE A 84 16.02 19.68 16.12
N GLN A 85 16.89 20.48 16.73
CA GLN A 85 17.68 21.47 16.00
C GLN A 85 19.16 21.12 16.10
N ILE A 86 19.79 20.84 14.95
CA ILE A 86 21.24 20.71 14.82
C ILE A 86 21.79 22.04 14.34
N ARG A 87 22.74 22.61 15.10
CA ARG A 87 23.30 23.93 14.82
C ARG A 87 24.52 23.84 13.93
N ASP A 88 24.78 24.92 13.20
CA ASP A 88 26.07 25.15 12.53
C ASP A 88 26.48 24.07 11.50
N VAL A 89 25.50 23.45 10.84
CA VAL A 89 25.74 22.44 9.81
C VAL A 89 26.15 23.08 8.49
N GLN A 90 26.99 22.38 7.73
CA GLN A 90 27.37 22.79 6.38
C GLN A 90 26.17 22.65 5.42
N PRO A 91 26.10 23.38 4.31
CA PRO A 91 25.10 23.08 3.28
C PRO A 91 25.52 21.84 2.50
N ALA A 92 24.79 20.75 2.70
CA ALA A 92 24.98 19.45 2.06
C ALA A 92 23.65 18.66 2.08
N GLN A 93 23.63 17.50 1.44
CA GLN A 93 22.57 16.51 1.64
C GLN A 93 22.87 15.69 2.91
N TYR A 94 21.81 15.38 3.65
CA TYR A 94 21.90 14.70 4.94
C TYR A 94 20.89 13.57 5.02
N THR A 95 21.28 12.37 5.41
CA THR A 95 20.30 11.34 5.75
C THR A 95 20.07 11.30 7.25
N ALA A 96 18.82 11.12 7.67
CA ALA A 96 18.52 10.72 9.04
C ALA A 96 18.18 9.25 9.06
N ALA A 97 18.70 8.54 10.06
CA ALA A 97 18.23 7.24 10.51
C ALA A 97 17.65 7.40 11.91
N LEU A 98 16.38 7.11 12.10
CA LEU A 98 15.73 7.15 13.41
C LEU A 98 15.53 5.73 13.92
N ASN A 99 16.02 5.38 15.10
CA ASN A 99 15.77 4.12 15.80
C ASN A 99 14.91 4.37 17.04
N ILE A 100 13.62 4.08 16.97
CA ILE A 100 12.66 4.32 18.06
C ILE A 100 12.32 3.02 18.78
N SER A 101 12.11 3.04 20.11
CA SER A 101 11.59 1.89 20.85
C SER A 101 10.10 2.06 21.12
N LEU A 102 9.28 1.23 20.48
CA LEU A 102 7.82 1.23 20.67
C LEU A 102 7.39 0.14 21.65
N THR A 103 6.65 0.51 22.70
CA THR A 103 6.10 -0.46 23.67
C THR A 103 4.60 -0.62 23.44
N ALA A 104 4.12 -1.86 23.26
CA ALA A 104 2.70 -2.13 23.04
C ALA A 104 1.88 -1.76 24.30
N LYS A 105 0.71 -1.14 24.10
CA LYS A 105 -0.25 -0.89 25.18
C LYS A 105 -1.04 -2.16 25.50
N ASP A 106 -1.22 -2.43 26.78
CA ASP A 106 -1.87 -3.66 27.25
C ASP A 106 -3.37 -3.75 26.91
N GLU A 107 -4.02 -2.62 26.64
CA GLU A 107 -5.46 -2.52 26.32
C GLU A 107 -5.83 -3.05 24.93
N TYR A 108 -4.85 -3.32 24.06
CA TYR A 108 -5.08 -3.86 22.72
C TYR A 108 -4.59 -5.29 22.58
N SER A 109 -5.46 -6.17 22.07
CA SER A 109 -5.09 -7.54 21.71
C SER A 109 -4.31 -7.57 20.39
N LEU A 110 -3.01 -7.24 20.45
CA LEU A 110 -2.11 -7.30 19.29
C LEU A 110 -1.65 -8.74 18.99
N PRO A 111 -1.43 -9.11 17.71
CA PRO A 111 -0.77 -10.36 17.35
C PRO A 111 0.60 -10.50 18.04
N PRO A 112 1.06 -11.73 18.39
CA PRO A 112 2.38 -11.93 19.02
C PRO A 112 3.54 -11.31 18.22
N SER A 113 3.46 -11.36 16.89
CA SER A 113 4.45 -10.74 15.98
C SER A 113 4.50 -9.22 16.10
N TRP A 114 3.43 -8.57 16.60
CA TRP A 114 3.31 -7.12 16.76
C TRP A 114 3.66 -6.64 18.18
N LYS A 115 3.84 -7.57 19.12
CA LYS A 115 4.24 -7.27 20.50
C LYS A 115 5.77 -7.11 20.64
N GLY A 116 6.18 -6.60 21.80
CA GLY A 116 7.59 -6.33 22.15
C GLY A 116 8.11 -5.00 21.59
N THR A 117 9.30 -4.61 22.05
CA THR A 117 9.98 -3.39 21.59
C THR A 117 10.21 -3.46 20.08
N LYS A 118 9.59 -2.54 19.33
CA LYS A 118 9.89 -2.37 17.89
C LYS A 118 10.94 -1.30 17.72
N ASN A 119 11.97 -1.63 16.95
CA ASN A 119 12.94 -0.69 16.42
C ASN A 119 12.59 -0.43 14.96
N VAL A 120 12.10 0.77 14.68
CA VAL A 120 11.87 1.25 13.31
C VAL A 120 13.10 2.02 12.87
N THR A 121 13.55 1.85 11.62
CA THR A 121 14.55 2.71 10.97
C THR A 121 13.90 3.46 9.83
N ALA A 122 13.88 4.80 9.89
CA ALA A 122 13.45 5.64 8.77
C ALA A 122 14.67 6.32 8.15
N THR A 123 14.92 6.10 6.84
CA THR A 123 15.98 6.76 6.07
C THR A 123 15.38 7.82 5.16
N ILE A 124 15.91 9.04 5.21
CA ILE A 124 15.25 10.17 4.56
C ILE A 124 16.24 11.07 3.86
N ASN A 125 15.93 11.41 2.61
CA ASN A 125 16.71 12.30 1.77
C ASN A 125 16.01 13.67 1.73
N PRO A 126 16.41 14.64 2.56
CA PRO A 126 16.09 16.02 2.28
C PRO A 126 16.84 16.38 1.00
N GLY A 127 16.15 16.95 0.03
CA GLY A 127 16.81 17.74 -1.00
C GLY A 127 17.47 18.98 -0.38
N MET A 128 17.28 20.17 -0.94
CA MET A 128 17.83 21.42 -0.37
C MET A 128 17.05 22.00 0.82
N SER A 129 16.24 21.20 1.52
CA SER A 129 15.42 21.68 2.65
C SER A 129 16.25 21.79 3.93
N LYS A 130 16.08 22.88 4.70
CA LYS A 130 16.62 23.03 6.07
C LYS A 130 15.78 22.28 7.12
N VAL A 131 14.73 21.58 6.68
CA VAL A 131 13.88 20.74 7.52
C VAL A 131 13.90 19.32 6.98
N LEU A 132 14.29 18.37 7.82
CA LEU A 132 14.27 16.95 7.57
C LEU A 132 13.06 16.32 8.27
N ASN A 133 12.06 15.91 7.50
CA ASN A 133 10.85 15.31 8.06
C ASN A 133 11.03 13.81 8.18
N VAL A 134 10.90 13.29 9.40
CA VAL A 134 10.96 11.88 9.74
C VAL A 134 9.60 11.33 10.07
N TYR A 135 9.13 10.36 9.27
CA TYR A 135 7.81 9.77 9.39
C TYR A 135 7.92 8.31 9.82
N ILE A 136 7.12 7.93 10.82
CA ILE A 136 6.91 6.53 11.20
C ILE A 136 5.47 6.16 10.88
N SER A 137 5.31 5.20 9.99
CA SER A 137 4.01 4.71 9.52
C SER A 137 3.65 3.36 10.16
N LYS A 138 2.37 2.97 9.99
CA LYS A 138 1.91 1.61 10.34
C LYS A 138 2.71 0.49 9.65
N GLU A 139 3.24 0.75 8.45
CA GLU A 139 3.97 -0.24 7.66
C GLU A 139 5.33 -0.57 8.29
N ASP A 140 5.97 0.44 8.86
CA ASP A 140 7.26 0.34 9.54
C ASP A 140 7.19 -0.50 10.82
N VAL A 141 6.03 -0.52 11.48
CA VAL A 141 5.79 -1.29 12.72
C VAL A 141 5.21 -2.69 12.47
N GLY A 142 5.14 -3.11 11.20
CA GLY A 142 4.71 -4.46 10.84
C GLY A 142 3.19 -4.66 10.85
N HIS A 143 2.39 -3.59 10.85
CA HIS A 143 0.94 -3.65 10.61
C HIS A 143 0.63 -3.94 9.13
N LYS A 144 1.33 -4.90 8.54
CA LYS A 144 0.99 -5.45 7.24
C LYS A 144 -0.19 -6.38 7.46
N ARG A 145 -1.37 -6.03 6.93
CA ARG A 145 -2.44 -7.01 6.74
C ARG A 145 -1.95 -8.03 5.71
N GLN A 146 -1.30 -9.08 6.19
CA GLN A 146 -0.95 -10.21 5.34
C GLN A 146 -2.22 -11.02 5.13
N LEU A 147 -2.82 -10.84 3.95
CA LEU A 147 -3.93 -11.67 3.52
C LEU A 147 -3.39 -13.09 3.32
N HIS A 148 -3.98 -14.05 4.03
CA HIS A 148 -3.76 -15.47 3.80
C HIS A 148 -5.10 -16.12 3.49
N ILE A 149 -5.09 -17.15 2.66
CA ILE A 149 -6.29 -17.95 2.37
C ILE A 149 -6.60 -18.74 3.64
N GLU A 150 -7.73 -18.45 4.29
CA GLU A 150 -8.20 -19.21 5.46
C GLU A 150 -8.76 -20.57 5.04
N TRP A 151 -9.60 -20.58 4.01
CA TRP A 151 -10.07 -21.78 3.33
C TRP A 151 -10.43 -21.45 1.87
N GLN A 152 -10.53 -22.48 1.03
CA GLN A 152 -11.01 -22.35 -0.34
C GLN A 152 -11.83 -23.57 -0.74
N LYS A 153 -12.83 -23.37 -1.60
CA LYS A 153 -13.67 -24.42 -2.19
C LYS A 153 -13.96 -24.07 -3.65
N CYS A 154 -13.92 -25.08 -4.52
CA CYS A 154 -14.45 -24.98 -5.88
C CYS A 154 -15.80 -25.70 -5.90
N LEU A 155 -16.88 -24.98 -6.19
CA LEU A 155 -18.24 -25.50 -6.17
C LEU A 155 -18.79 -25.54 -7.60
N GLY A 156 -19.39 -26.65 -8.00
CA GLY A 156 -19.98 -26.77 -9.34
C GLY A 156 -20.27 -28.21 -9.74
N GLY A 157 -20.52 -28.40 -11.03
CA GLY A 157 -20.73 -29.69 -11.67
C GLY A 157 -19.73 -29.94 -12.80
N THR A 158 -20.11 -30.79 -13.75
CA THR A 158 -19.26 -31.11 -14.92
C THR A 158 -19.28 -30.05 -16.01
N ASN A 159 -20.29 -29.17 -16.02
CA ASN A 159 -20.43 -28.10 -17.00
C ASN A 159 -19.94 -26.75 -16.42
N GLU A 160 -20.64 -25.67 -16.76
CA GLU A 160 -20.27 -24.28 -16.48
C GLU A 160 -21.05 -23.69 -15.31
N GLU A 161 -20.30 -23.12 -14.36
CA GLU A 161 -20.83 -22.29 -13.27
C GLU A 161 -20.22 -20.89 -13.30
N ARG A 162 -21.07 -19.88 -13.09
CA ARG A 162 -20.68 -18.48 -12.98
C ARG A 162 -21.18 -17.90 -11.68
N ALA A 163 -20.29 -17.51 -10.77
CA ALA A 163 -20.67 -16.78 -9.56
C ALA A 163 -20.88 -15.29 -9.85
N SER A 164 -21.96 -14.72 -9.32
CA SER A 164 -22.35 -13.32 -9.59
C SER A 164 -22.29 -12.44 -8.35
N ALA A 165 -22.73 -12.97 -7.20
CA ALA A 165 -22.67 -12.23 -5.93
C ALA A 165 -22.51 -13.17 -4.74
N ILE A 166 -21.99 -12.61 -3.65
CA ILE A 166 -21.84 -13.27 -2.35
C ILE A 166 -22.20 -12.31 -1.23
N GLN A 167 -22.79 -12.84 -0.15
CA GLN A 167 -23.07 -12.09 1.06
C GLN A 167 -22.80 -12.94 2.30
N GLN A 168 -22.15 -12.35 3.30
CA GLN A 168 -22.09 -12.95 4.64
C GLN A 168 -23.47 -12.90 5.30
N THR A 169 -23.90 -14.02 5.86
CA THR A 169 -25.20 -14.17 6.52
C THR A 169 -25.10 -13.92 8.03
N THR A 170 -26.26 -13.65 8.65
CA THR A 170 -26.38 -13.33 10.09
C THR A 170 -25.90 -14.44 11.04
N ASP A 171 -25.84 -15.68 10.56
CA ASP A 171 -25.26 -16.83 11.27
C ASP A 171 -23.73 -16.95 11.12
N GLY A 172 -23.08 -15.99 10.44
CA GLY A 172 -21.64 -15.97 10.18
C GLY A 172 -21.21 -16.75 8.94
N GLY A 173 -22.11 -17.50 8.29
CA GLY A 173 -21.87 -18.18 7.03
C GLY A 173 -21.92 -17.24 5.82
N PHE A 174 -22.07 -17.81 4.62
CA PHE A 174 -22.10 -17.05 3.37
C PHE A 174 -23.16 -17.59 2.41
N VAL A 175 -23.91 -16.72 1.75
CA VAL A 175 -24.78 -17.09 0.64
C VAL A 175 -24.19 -16.59 -0.67
N ILE A 176 -24.07 -17.47 -1.65
CA ILE A 176 -23.55 -17.21 -2.98
C ILE A 176 -24.69 -17.39 -3.97
N ILE A 177 -24.75 -16.52 -4.97
CA ILE A 177 -25.61 -16.67 -6.12
C ILE A 177 -24.79 -16.65 -7.40
N GLY A 178 -25.22 -17.44 -8.35
CA GLY A 178 -24.65 -17.52 -9.67
C GLY A 178 -25.62 -18.18 -10.64
N THR A 179 -25.05 -18.76 -11.67
CA THR A 179 -25.77 -19.45 -12.74
C THR A 179 -25.03 -20.74 -13.10
N THR A 180 -25.77 -21.81 -13.40
CA THR A 180 -25.21 -23.13 -13.72
C THR A 180 -25.97 -23.78 -14.87
N ASN A 181 -25.26 -24.47 -15.76
CA ASN A 181 -25.83 -25.44 -16.70
C ASN A 181 -25.44 -26.89 -16.36
N SER A 182 -24.99 -27.13 -15.13
CA SER A 182 -24.75 -28.48 -14.61
C SER A 182 -25.99 -29.04 -13.93
N ASN A 183 -26.03 -30.37 -13.80
CA ASN A 183 -27.04 -31.06 -12.98
C ASN A 183 -26.41 -32.20 -12.17
N ASP A 184 -25.13 -32.07 -11.83
CA ASP A 184 -24.33 -33.05 -11.11
C ASP A 184 -23.30 -32.37 -10.18
N GLY A 185 -22.48 -33.18 -9.51
CA GLY A 185 -21.50 -32.68 -8.55
C GLY A 185 -22.15 -32.03 -7.34
N ASN A 186 -21.90 -30.72 -7.15
CA ASN A 186 -22.58 -29.92 -6.13
C ASN A 186 -23.90 -29.34 -6.62
N VAL A 187 -24.19 -29.37 -7.91
CA VAL A 187 -25.42 -28.84 -8.47
C VAL A 187 -26.50 -29.92 -8.47
N THR A 188 -27.72 -29.55 -8.12
CA THR A 188 -28.87 -30.46 -8.11
C THR A 188 -30.11 -29.71 -8.59
N GLU A 189 -30.99 -30.42 -9.30
CA GLU A 189 -32.31 -29.92 -9.69
C GLU A 189 -32.26 -28.73 -10.67
N ASN A 190 -31.33 -28.74 -11.62
CA ASN A 190 -31.37 -27.80 -12.74
C ASN A 190 -32.58 -28.12 -13.66
N HIS A 191 -33.29 -27.09 -14.09
CA HIS A 191 -34.56 -27.17 -14.81
C HIS A 191 -34.43 -27.07 -16.35
N GLY A 192 -33.25 -26.77 -16.89
CA GLY A 192 -33.11 -26.37 -18.28
C GLY A 192 -31.67 -26.15 -18.76
N ASP A 193 -31.46 -25.04 -19.47
CA ASP A 193 -30.15 -24.68 -20.03
C ASP A 193 -29.27 -24.09 -18.93
N PHE A 194 -29.64 -22.93 -18.40
CA PHE A 194 -28.97 -22.30 -17.29
C PHE A 194 -29.98 -21.87 -16.24
N ASP A 195 -29.76 -22.29 -14.99
CA ASP A 195 -30.58 -21.89 -13.86
C ASP A 195 -29.84 -20.91 -12.96
N VAL A 196 -30.58 -20.11 -12.17
CA VAL A 196 -30.00 -19.42 -11.02
C VAL A 196 -29.60 -20.45 -9.98
N TRP A 197 -28.32 -20.49 -9.61
CA TRP A 197 -27.81 -21.37 -8.57
C TRP A 197 -27.50 -20.59 -7.31
N ILE A 198 -28.08 -21.03 -6.20
CA ILE A 198 -27.86 -20.45 -4.87
C ILE A 198 -27.20 -21.50 -3.99
N VAL A 199 -26.13 -21.10 -3.29
CA VAL A 199 -25.41 -21.95 -2.35
C VAL A 199 -25.24 -21.23 -1.02
N LYS A 200 -25.71 -21.83 0.06
CA LYS A 200 -25.42 -21.40 1.42
C LYS A 200 -24.29 -22.23 1.99
N LEU A 201 -23.28 -21.53 2.48
CA LEU A 201 -22.12 -22.07 3.18
C LEU A 201 -22.20 -21.74 4.67
N GLY A 202 -21.69 -22.65 5.49
CA GLY A 202 -21.37 -22.41 6.88
C GLY A 202 -20.08 -21.60 7.06
N THR A 203 -19.70 -21.35 8.30
CA THR A 203 -18.49 -20.57 8.66
C THR A 203 -17.19 -21.22 8.18
N SER A 204 -17.17 -22.56 8.05
CA SER A 204 -16.03 -23.36 7.54
C SER A 204 -15.99 -23.48 6.01
N GLY A 205 -16.95 -22.89 5.30
CA GLY A 205 -17.09 -23.04 3.85
C GLY A 205 -17.74 -24.36 3.40
N ASP A 206 -18.32 -25.14 4.30
CA ASP A 206 -19.07 -26.35 3.95
C ASP A 206 -20.49 -25.98 3.49
N ILE A 207 -21.03 -26.70 2.49
CA ILE A 207 -22.37 -26.45 1.96
C ILE A 207 -23.42 -26.86 3.00
N GLU A 208 -24.21 -25.89 3.47
CA GLU A 208 -25.39 -26.15 4.30
C GLU A 208 -26.60 -26.53 3.44
N TRP A 209 -26.83 -25.77 2.37
CA TRP A 209 -27.82 -26.10 1.36
C TRP A 209 -27.47 -25.46 0.01
N ARG A 210 -28.08 -25.99 -1.05
CA ARG A 210 -28.00 -25.42 -2.40
C ARG A 210 -29.33 -25.58 -3.11
N LYS A 211 -29.61 -24.71 -4.08
CA LYS A 211 -30.86 -24.75 -4.84
C LYS A 211 -30.65 -24.15 -6.22
N CYS A 212 -31.20 -24.81 -7.24
CA CYS A 212 -31.43 -24.20 -8.54
C CYS A 212 -32.86 -23.65 -8.57
N VAL A 213 -33.03 -22.44 -9.12
CA VAL A 213 -34.34 -21.88 -9.44
C VAL A 213 -34.34 -21.39 -10.87
N GLY A 214 -35.36 -21.77 -11.63
CA GLY A 214 -35.41 -21.47 -13.05
C GLY A 214 -36.57 -22.14 -13.77
N GLY A 215 -36.50 -22.11 -15.09
CA GLY A 215 -37.41 -22.78 -16.00
C GLY A 215 -36.63 -23.60 -17.02
N THR A 216 -37.27 -23.96 -18.13
CA THR A 216 -36.63 -24.81 -19.15
C THR A 216 -35.61 -24.07 -20.02
N SER A 217 -35.40 -22.77 -19.81
CA SER A 217 -34.55 -21.92 -20.65
C SER A 217 -33.39 -21.32 -19.83
N HIS A 218 -33.09 -20.03 -20.00
CA HIS A 218 -31.88 -19.40 -19.45
C HIS A 218 -32.21 -18.35 -18.39
N GLU A 219 -31.68 -18.56 -17.20
CA GLU A 219 -31.80 -17.69 -16.04
C GLU A 219 -30.45 -17.25 -15.51
N GLU A 220 -30.35 -15.96 -15.19
CA GLU A 220 -29.13 -15.39 -14.64
C GLU A 220 -29.36 -14.72 -13.29
N GLY A 221 -28.70 -15.25 -12.25
CA GLY A 221 -28.67 -14.64 -10.93
C GLY A 221 -27.69 -13.46 -10.91
N SER A 222 -28.13 -12.29 -10.45
CA SER A 222 -27.29 -11.08 -10.41
C SER A 222 -26.99 -10.61 -8.99
N SER A 223 -27.96 -10.74 -8.07
CA SER A 223 -27.81 -10.26 -6.69
C SER A 223 -28.62 -11.11 -5.74
N ILE A 224 -28.13 -11.21 -4.50
CA ILE A 224 -28.80 -11.90 -3.40
C ILE A 224 -28.64 -11.12 -2.11
N GLN A 225 -29.68 -11.10 -1.28
CA GLN A 225 -29.69 -10.44 0.01
C GLN A 225 -30.50 -11.26 1.03
N GLN A 226 -29.91 -11.57 2.18
CA GLN A 226 -30.62 -12.14 3.31
C GLN A 226 -31.64 -11.11 3.83
N THR A 227 -32.88 -11.55 4.01
CA THR A 227 -33.98 -10.72 4.51
C THR A 227 -34.10 -10.83 6.03
N LYS A 228 -34.73 -9.82 6.65
CA LYS A 228 -34.91 -9.76 8.12
C LYS A 228 -35.67 -10.95 8.71
N ASP A 229 -36.51 -11.60 7.91
CA ASP A 229 -37.28 -12.77 8.31
C ASP A 229 -36.52 -14.10 8.08
N GLY A 230 -35.20 -14.05 7.88
CA GLY A 230 -34.32 -15.21 7.72
C GLY A 230 -34.27 -15.80 6.32
N GLY A 231 -35.11 -15.32 5.40
CA GLY A 231 -35.11 -15.72 3.99
C GLY A 231 -34.06 -15.00 3.16
N TYR A 232 -34.19 -15.12 1.84
CA TYR A 232 -33.29 -14.51 0.86
C TYR A 232 -34.09 -13.90 -0.28
N ILE A 233 -33.78 -12.67 -0.69
CA ILE A 233 -34.32 -12.04 -1.88
C ILE A 233 -33.24 -12.04 -2.97
N ILE A 234 -33.66 -12.43 -4.17
CA ILE A 234 -32.80 -12.63 -5.33
C ILE A 234 -33.31 -11.74 -6.45
N ALA A 235 -32.39 -11.11 -7.17
CA ALA A 235 -32.68 -10.40 -8.41
C ALA A 235 -31.82 -10.95 -9.54
N GLY A 236 -32.42 -11.08 -10.71
CA GLY A 236 -31.79 -11.64 -11.90
C GLY A 236 -32.61 -11.37 -13.15
N ARG A 237 -32.39 -12.19 -14.17
CA ARG A 237 -33.18 -12.15 -15.41
C ARG A 237 -33.50 -13.55 -15.90
N THR A 238 -34.60 -13.67 -16.64
CA THR A 238 -35.09 -14.94 -17.18
C THR A 238 -35.58 -14.75 -18.61
N ILE A 239 -35.42 -15.77 -19.45
CA ILE A 239 -36.15 -15.93 -20.72
C ILE A 239 -37.28 -16.98 -20.62
N SER A 240 -37.37 -17.71 -19.51
CA SER A 240 -38.36 -18.77 -19.29
C SER A 240 -39.75 -18.22 -18.99
N LYS A 241 -40.76 -19.07 -19.22
CA LYS A 241 -42.18 -18.83 -18.90
C LYS A 241 -42.81 -19.96 -18.07
N ASN A 242 -41.97 -20.82 -17.50
CA ASN A 242 -42.34 -22.07 -16.83
C ASN A 242 -41.36 -22.41 -15.71
N GLY A 243 -41.55 -23.57 -15.06
CA GLY A 243 -40.78 -23.97 -13.89
C GLY A 243 -41.14 -23.12 -12.69
N ASP A 244 -40.13 -22.60 -11.99
CA ASP A 244 -40.29 -21.62 -10.92
C ASP A 244 -40.65 -20.21 -11.44
N VAL A 245 -40.42 -19.95 -12.73
CA VAL A 245 -40.67 -18.65 -13.36
C VAL A 245 -42.15 -18.50 -13.68
N SER A 246 -42.81 -17.52 -13.04
CA SER A 246 -44.26 -17.29 -13.18
C SER A 246 -44.66 -16.51 -14.44
N GLY A 247 -43.71 -15.93 -15.17
CA GLY A 247 -43.99 -15.21 -16.41
C GLY A 247 -42.80 -14.41 -16.95
N ASN A 248 -42.83 -14.18 -18.27
CA ASN A 248 -41.88 -13.36 -19.02
C ASN A 248 -42.62 -12.70 -20.20
N ASN A 249 -42.33 -11.42 -20.43
CA ASN A 249 -43.00 -10.51 -21.35
C ASN A 249 -42.14 -10.16 -22.59
N GLY A 250 -41.07 -10.91 -22.86
CA GLY A 250 -40.13 -10.54 -23.93
C GLY A 250 -39.00 -11.55 -24.12
N TYR A 251 -37.78 -11.03 -24.26
CA TYR A 251 -36.57 -11.84 -24.27
C TYR A 251 -36.08 -12.00 -22.83
N TYR A 252 -35.15 -11.17 -22.37
CA TYR A 252 -34.81 -11.11 -20.95
C TYR A 252 -35.71 -10.13 -20.21
N ASP A 253 -36.43 -10.65 -19.22
CA ASP A 253 -37.14 -9.85 -18.23
C ASP A 253 -36.44 -9.94 -16.88
N VAL A 254 -36.60 -8.89 -16.07
CA VAL A 254 -36.15 -8.90 -14.67
C VAL A 254 -36.98 -9.91 -13.89
N TRP A 255 -36.30 -10.80 -13.17
CA TRP A 255 -36.92 -11.78 -12.30
C TRP A 255 -36.48 -11.56 -10.86
N VAL A 256 -37.45 -11.57 -9.94
CA VAL A 256 -37.23 -11.38 -8.51
C VAL A 256 -37.85 -12.56 -7.78
N VAL A 257 -37.05 -13.22 -6.94
CA VAL A 257 -37.45 -14.42 -6.21
C VAL A 257 -37.16 -14.23 -4.73
N LYS A 258 -38.12 -14.53 -3.86
CA LYS A 258 -37.88 -14.63 -2.42
C LYS A 258 -37.90 -16.09 -1.98
N LEU A 259 -36.82 -16.55 -1.38
CA LEU A 259 -36.70 -17.86 -0.73
C LEU A 259 -36.96 -17.70 0.78
N LYS A 260 -37.63 -18.67 1.39
CA LYS A 260 -37.88 -18.72 2.83
C LYS A 260 -37.87 -20.16 3.32
#